data_AF-A0A939L2C1-F1
#
_entry.id   AF-A0A939L2C1-F1
#
_cell.length_a   1.000
_cell.length_b   1.000
_cell.length_c   1.000
_cell.angle_alpha   90.00
_cell.angle_beta   90.00
_cell.angle_gamma   90.00
#
_symmetry.space_group_name_H-M   'P 1'
#
loop_
_entity.id
_entity.type
_entity.pdbx_description
1 polymer ?
#
loop_
_entity_poly.entity_id
_entity_poly.type
_entity_poly.pdbx_seq_one_letter_code
_entity_poly.pdbx_strand_id
1 'polypeptide(L)'
;MLTVQMNDAAAVLLGAWAGLAPTQPPQGLTAGLRDLTANGIALHGDAVVLTDTARHLRDAGTGGFIDLTAWECSVNSVHLEDFVPVPVDVLDDGEPVIAEADQRLLLAQGLNLALHICHLGRSFEPPLQIRCIVSASTTNGTFRFHRIRAGQQEHNPDLDRYTVEKMIVIDTGSPSS
;
A
#
# COMPACT_ATOMS: atom_id res chain seq x y z
N MET A 1 -12.40 10.21 -8.60
CA MET A 1 -12.98 8.86 -8.53
C MET A 1 -12.04 7.98 -7.70
N LEU A 2 -12.55 7.02 -6.95
CA LEU A 2 -11.73 5.98 -6.31
C LEU A 2 -11.91 4.69 -7.12
N THR A 3 -10.83 4.05 -7.53
CA THR A 3 -10.88 2.71 -8.13
C THR A 3 -10.13 1.74 -7.24
N VAL A 4 -10.62 0.50 -7.17
CA VAL A 4 -9.98 -0.61 -6.46
C VAL A 4 -9.89 -1.77 -7.43
N GLN A 5 -8.69 -2.28 -7.64
CA GLN A 5 -8.38 -3.48 -8.42
C GLN A 5 -7.74 -4.49 -7.49
N MET A 6 -8.07 -5.77 -7.68
CA MET A 6 -7.51 -6.89 -6.92
C MET A 6 -7.19 -8.00 -7.90
N ASN A 7 -6.13 -8.76 -7.66
CA ASN A 7 -5.99 -10.06 -8.32
C ASN A 7 -6.96 -11.09 -7.71
N ASP A 8 -7.21 -12.17 -8.42
CA ASP A 8 -8.15 -13.21 -8.00
C ASP A 8 -7.80 -13.77 -6.62
N ALA A 9 -6.51 -13.96 -6.34
CA ALA A 9 -6.03 -14.48 -5.06
C ALA A 9 -6.36 -13.54 -3.88
N ALA A 10 -6.19 -12.22 -4.04
CA ALA A 10 -6.59 -11.24 -3.04
C ALA A 10 -8.11 -11.16 -2.88
N ALA A 11 -8.85 -11.18 -3.99
CA ALA A 11 -10.31 -11.10 -3.98
C ALA A 11 -10.94 -12.32 -3.28
N VAL A 12 -10.41 -13.52 -3.52
CA VAL A 12 -10.81 -14.75 -2.83
C VAL A 12 -10.49 -14.66 -1.34
N LEU A 13 -9.26 -14.28 -0.98
CA LEU A 13 -8.85 -14.25 0.43
C LEU A 13 -9.63 -13.23 1.26
N LEU A 14 -9.95 -12.08 0.68
CA LEU A 14 -10.78 -11.06 1.33
C LEU A 14 -12.29 -11.38 1.30
N GLY A 15 -12.70 -12.43 0.59
CA GLY A 15 -14.11 -12.82 0.47
C GLY A 15 -14.94 -11.89 -0.40
N ALA A 16 -14.33 -11.17 -1.36
CA ALA A 16 -15.00 -10.19 -2.22
C ALA A 16 -16.14 -10.80 -3.06
N TRP A 17 -16.09 -12.11 -3.31
CA TRP A 17 -17.07 -12.87 -4.09
C TRP A 17 -18.17 -13.54 -3.26
N ALA A 18 -18.07 -13.54 -1.92
CA ALA A 18 -18.98 -14.26 -1.03
C ALA A 18 -20.22 -13.44 -0.66
N GLY A 19 -21.02 -13.08 -1.67
CA GLY A 19 -22.26 -12.30 -1.59
C GLY A 19 -22.85 -12.08 -0.18
N LEU A 20 -22.76 -10.83 0.30
CA LEU A 20 -23.50 -10.27 1.46
C LEU A 20 -23.14 -10.78 2.87
N ALA A 21 -21.99 -11.42 3.09
CA ALA A 21 -21.39 -11.45 4.42
C ALA A 21 -20.02 -10.77 4.37
N PRO A 22 -19.92 -9.46 4.67
CA PRO A 22 -18.61 -8.88 4.91
C PRO A 22 -18.08 -9.57 6.17
N THR A 23 -17.06 -10.40 6.03
CA THR A 23 -16.05 -10.47 7.08
C THR A 23 -15.42 -9.09 7.09
N GLN A 24 -16.07 -8.19 7.81
CA GLN A 24 -15.71 -6.80 7.83
C GLN A 24 -14.24 -6.76 8.25
N PRO A 25 -13.35 -6.14 7.45
CA PRO A 25 -11.97 -5.96 7.88
C PRO A 25 -12.02 -5.30 9.27
N PRO A 26 -11.04 -5.57 10.16
CA PRO A 26 -11.01 -4.94 11.47
C PRO A 26 -11.24 -3.43 11.30
N GLN A 27 -12.19 -2.87 12.04
CA GLN A 27 -12.57 -1.48 11.83
C GLN A 27 -11.38 -0.58 12.21
N GLY A 28 -10.89 0.17 11.22
CA GLY A 28 -9.80 1.13 11.40
C GLY A 28 -8.40 0.53 11.37
N LEU A 29 -7.42 1.43 11.43
CA LEU A 29 -6.00 1.11 11.49
C LEU A 29 -5.61 0.58 12.87
N THR A 30 -4.66 -0.37 12.91
CA THR A 30 -3.91 -0.69 14.13
C THR A 30 -3.25 0.57 14.71
N ALA A 31 -2.88 0.53 15.99
CA ALA A 31 -2.20 1.66 16.64
C ALA A 31 -0.92 2.05 15.89
N GLY A 32 -0.08 1.08 15.53
CA GLY A 32 1.15 1.31 14.78
C GLY A 32 0.92 2.02 13.44
N LEU A 33 -0.06 1.56 12.64
CA LEU A 33 -0.38 2.19 11.37
C LEU A 33 -1.00 3.59 11.53
N ARG A 34 -1.76 3.81 12.61
CA ARG A 34 -2.31 5.12 12.95
C ARG A 34 -1.20 6.10 13.34
N ASP A 35 -0.24 5.64 14.14
CA ASP A 35 0.89 6.46 14.58
C ASP A 35 1.80 6.82 13.39
N LEU A 36 2.07 5.85 12.51
CA LEU A 36 2.83 6.04 11.26
C LEU A 36 2.25 7.17 10.38
N THR A 37 0.93 7.31 10.38
CA THR A 37 0.20 8.27 9.53
C THR A 37 -0.31 9.49 10.28
N ALA A 38 -0.03 9.61 11.58
CA ALA A 38 -0.59 10.64 12.47
C ALA A 38 -0.27 12.06 12.01
N ASN A 39 0.91 12.26 11.41
CA ASN A 39 1.37 13.56 10.90
C ASN A 39 0.97 13.80 9.44
N GLY A 40 0.22 12.88 8.82
CA GLY A 40 -0.25 12.96 7.45
C GLY A 40 0.83 12.72 6.40
N ILE A 41 0.55 13.20 5.18
CA ILE A 41 1.45 13.19 4.04
C ILE A 41 1.84 14.63 3.66
N ALA A 42 3.00 14.79 3.03
CA ALA A 42 3.52 16.07 2.58
C ALA A 42 4.07 15.95 1.15
N LEU A 43 4.13 17.09 0.46
CA LEU A 43 4.89 17.21 -0.78
C LEU A 43 6.38 17.40 -0.48
N HIS A 44 7.22 16.68 -1.21
CA HIS A 44 8.66 16.86 -1.27
C HIS A 44 9.05 17.10 -2.73
N GLY A 45 9.10 18.37 -3.12
CA GLY A 45 9.10 18.75 -4.55
C GLY A 45 7.82 18.26 -5.23
N ASP A 46 7.98 17.54 -6.34
CA ASP A 46 6.85 16.94 -7.06
C ASP A 46 6.39 15.59 -6.49
N ALA A 47 7.11 15.05 -5.50
CA ALA A 47 6.79 13.77 -4.87
C ALA A 47 5.89 13.92 -3.63
N VAL A 48 5.19 12.85 -3.26
CA VAL A 48 4.40 12.72 -2.05
C VAL A 48 5.04 11.71 -1.13
N VAL A 49 5.18 12.04 0.16
CA VAL A 49 5.73 11.15 1.17
C VAL A 49 4.99 11.30 2.50
N LEU A 50 5.20 10.38 3.44
CA LEU A 50 4.77 10.61 4.83
C LEU A 50 5.48 11.86 5.38
N THR A 51 4.76 12.69 6.15
CA THR A 51 5.29 13.95 6.68
C THR A 51 6.56 13.72 7.51
N ASP A 52 6.62 12.62 8.26
CA ASP A 52 7.78 12.29 9.08
C ASP A 52 8.98 11.88 8.23
N THR A 53 8.75 11.13 7.15
CA THR A 53 9.77 10.81 6.14
C THR A 53 10.31 12.07 5.47
N ALA A 54 9.44 13.03 5.11
CA ALA A 54 9.85 14.30 4.50
C ALA A 54 10.86 15.09 5.35
N ARG A 55 10.71 15.04 6.69
CA ARG A 55 11.62 15.76 7.61
C ARG A 55 13.03 15.18 7.58
N HIS A 56 13.16 13.87 7.42
CA HIS A 56 14.44 13.15 7.35
C HIS A 56 15.10 13.30 5.97
N LEU A 57 14.30 13.43 4.91
CA LEU A 57 14.77 13.59 3.53
C LEU A 57 15.09 15.03 3.14
N ARG A 58 15.05 16.00 4.07
CA ARG A 58 15.15 17.44 3.76
C ARG A 58 16.31 17.83 2.83
N ASP A 59 17.46 17.20 3.02
CA ASP A 59 18.67 17.47 2.23
C ASP A 59 19.01 16.35 1.24
N ALA A 60 18.18 15.29 1.18
CA ALA A 60 18.39 14.14 0.31
C ALA A 60 17.66 14.35 -1.02
N GLY A 61 18.40 14.39 -2.12
CA GLY A 61 17.81 14.40 -3.46
C GLY A 61 17.19 13.05 -3.82
N THR A 62 16.41 13.02 -4.90
CA THR A 62 15.76 11.80 -5.43
C THR A 62 16.72 10.91 -6.25
N GLY A 63 18.03 11.14 -6.16
CA GLY A 63 19.02 10.61 -7.10
C GLY A 63 19.11 9.08 -7.11
N GLY A 64 19.36 8.51 -8.30
CA GLY A 64 19.60 7.08 -8.51
C GLY A 64 18.39 6.26 -8.96
N PHE A 65 17.18 6.83 -8.94
CA PHE A 65 15.96 6.18 -9.43
C PHE A 65 15.66 6.58 -10.87
N ILE A 66 14.99 5.69 -11.61
CA ILE A 66 14.62 5.91 -13.01
C ILE A 66 13.58 7.03 -13.16
N ASP A 67 12.70 7.19 -12.17
CA ASP A 67 11.72 8.26 -12.08
C ASP A 67 11.26 8.49 -10.62
N LEU A 68 10.34 9.44 -10.43
CA LEU A 68 9.78 9.76 -9.12
C LEU A 68 8.85 8.68 -8.56
N THR A 69 8.24 7.85 -9.41
CA THR A 69 7.37 6.75 -8.95
C THR A 69 8.22 5.68 -8.30
N ALA A 70 9.34 5.29 -8.89
CA ALA A 70 10.28 4.34 -8.31
C ALA A 70 10.87 4.87 -6.99
N TRP A 71 11.20 6.17 -6.93
CA TRP A 71 11.68 6.81 -5.71
C TRP A 71 10.61 6.84 -4.60
N GLU A 72 9.38 7.29 -4.91
CA GLU A 72 8.25 7.31 -3.98
C GLU A 72 7.94 5.91 -3.45
N CYS A 73 7.90 4.90 -4.33
CA CYS A 73 7.68 3.52 -3.93
C CYS A 73 8.76 2.98 -3.01
N SER A 74 10.00 3.44 -3.14
CA SER A 74 11.09 3.09 -2.21
C SER A 74 10.91 3.76 -0.84
N VAL A 75 10.69 5.08 -0.81
CA VAL A 75 10.62 5.83 0.45
C VAL A 75 9.29 5.68 1.19
N ASN A 76 8.22 5.30 0.49
CA ASN A 76 6.89 5.04 1.04
C ASN A 76 6.57 3.54 1.13
N SER A 77 7.59 2.67 1.11
CA SER A 77 7.40 1.23 1.34
C SER A 77 7.34 0.94 2.83
N VAL A 78 6.30 0.22 3.23
CA VAL A 78 6.05 -0.18 4.61
C VAL A 78 5.85 -1.70 4.63
N HIS A 79 6.56 -2.39 5.51
CA HIS A 79 6.28 -3.78 5.87
C HIS A 79 5.12 -3.78 6.87
N LEU A 80 4.00 -4.39 6.49
CA LEU A 80 2.75 -4.31 7.25
C LEU A 80 2.86 -5.12 8.56
N GLU A 81 3.60 -6.21 8.55
CA GLU A 81 3.91 -7.06 9.70
C GLU A 81 4.64 -6.32 10.83
N ASP A 82 5.32 -5.20 10.54
CA ASP A 82 5.96 -4.36 11.57
C ASP A 82 4.93 -3.56 12.42
N PHE A 83 3.71 -3.39 11.91
CA PHE A 83 2.67 -2.53 12.52
C PHE A 83 1.35 -3.26 12.81
N VAL A 84 1.18 -4.44 12.25
CA VAL A 84 0.01 -5.29 12.41
C VAL A 84 0.44 -6.51 13.23
N PRO A 85 -0.26 -6.85 14.33
CA PRO A 85 0.17 -7.92 15.22
C PRO A 85 -0.14 -9.30 14.61
N VAL A 86 0.68 -9.70 13.64
CA VAL A 86 0.68 -11.02 13.03
C VAL A 86 1.91 -11.79 13.46
N PRO A 87 1.79 -13.10 13.74
CA PRO A 87 2.96 -13.96 13.87
C PRO A 87 3.74 -14.03 12.55
N VAL A 88 5.06 -13.94 12.65
CA VAL A 88 5.99 -14.28 11.56
C VAL A 88 6.84 -15.43 12.09
N ASP A 89 6.53 -16.64 11.62
CA ASP A 89 7.32 -17.82 11.93
C ASP A 89 8.56 -17.85 11.01
N VAL A 90 9.52 -18.70 11.35
CA VAL A 90 10.75 -18.90 10.56
C VAL A 90 10.93 -20.39 10.32
N LEU A 91 11.08 -20.78 9.05
CA LEU A 91 11.37 -22.17 8.68
C LEU A 91 12.80 -22.57 9.03
N ASP A 92 13.11 -23.86 8.93
CA ASP A 92 14.45 -24.40 9.20
C ASP A 92 15.56 -23.78 8.31
N ASP A 93 15.20 -23.25 7.14
CA ASP A 93 16.10 -22.56 6.21
C ASP A 93 16.25 -21.05 6.48
N GLY A 94 15.53 -20.52 7.47
CA GLY A 94 15.55 -19.11 7.84
C GLY A 94 14.54 -18.24 7.09
N GLU A 95 13.73 -18.79 6.19
CA GLU A 95 12.71 -18.02 5.47
C GLU A 95 11.53 -17.67 6.39
N PRO A 96 11.05 -16.40 6.38
CA PRO A 96 9.89 -15.99 7.13
C PRO A 96 8.62 -16.61 6.54
N VAL A 97 7.70 -17.04 7.41
CA VAL A 97 6.41 -17.58 7.01
C VAL A 97 5.28 -16.91 7.78
N ILE A 98 4.31 -16.41 7.02
CA ILE A 98 3.09 -15.77 7.49
C ILE A 98 1.93 -16.67 7.07
N ALA A 99 1.14 -17.11 8.05
CA ALA A 99 -0.02 -17.96 7.78
C ALA A 99 -1.07 -17.23 6.93
N GLU A 100 -1.87 -17.95 6.15
CA GLU A 100 -2.83 -17.34 5.22
C GLU A 100 -3.88 -16.47 5.92
N ALA A 101 -4.30 -16.84 7.14
CA ALA A 101 -5.20 -16.03 7.95
C ALA A 101 -4.57 -14.68 8.35
N ASP A 102 -3.26 -14.66 8.60
CA ASP A 102 -2.49 -13.46 8.92
C ASP A 102 -2.23 -12.61 7.67
N GLN A 103 -1.95 -13.24 6.52
CA GLN A 103 -1.90 -12.55 5.22
C GLN A 103 -3.20 -11.81 4.92
N ARG A 104 -4.35 -12.40 5.24
CA ARG A 104 -5.66 -11.76 5.11
C ARG A 104 -5.78 -10.53 6.00
N LEU A 105 -5.30 -10.61 7.24
CA LEU A 105 -5.28 -9.48 8.16
C LEU A 105 -4.38 -8.36 7.64
N LEU A 106 -3.20 -8.69 7.09
CA LEU A 106 -2.30 -7.73 6.45
C LEU A 106 -2.96 -7.04 5.26
N LEU A 107 -3.60 -7.79 4.34
CA LEU A 107 -4.34 -7.18 3.22
C LEU A 107 -5.47 -6.26 3.69
N ALA A 108 -6.23 -6.67 4.70
CA ALA A 108 -7.30 -5.87 5.26
C ALA A 108 -6.79 -4.55 5.89
N GLN A 109 -5.69 -4.62 6.65
CA GLN A 109 -5.05 -3.45 7.24
C GLN A 109 -4.40 -2.54 6.19
N GLY A 110 -3.73 -3.12 5.18
CA GLY A 110 -3.17 -2.39 4.06
C GLY A 110 -4.24 -1.69 3.21
N LEU A 111 -5.41 -2.29 3.02
CA LEU A 111 -6.55 -1.65 2.37
C LEU A 111 -7.09 -0.47 3.20
N ASN A 112 -7.24 -0.64 4.51
CA ASN A 112 -7.63 0.46 5.40
C ASN A 112 -6.61 1.62 5.35
N LEU A 113 -5.31 1.29 5.30
CA LEU A 113 -4.23 2.26 5.18
C LEU A 113 -4.28 2.99 3.83
N ALA A 114 -4.51 2.27 2.73
CA ALA A 114 -4.69 2.86 1.41
C ALA A 114 -5.83 3.88 1.40
N LEU A 115 -7.00 3.51 1.93
CA LEU A 115 -8.14 4.41 2.03
C LEU A 115 -7.83 5.65 2.88
N HIS A 116 -7.06 5.49 3.96
CA HIS A 116 -6.60 6.60 4.79
C HIS A 116 -5.65 7.54 4.04
N ILE A 117 -4.64 7.02 3.34
CA ILE A 117 -3.72 7.82 2.53
C ILE A 117 -4.46 8.54 1.39
N CYS A 118 -5.39 7.85 0.71
CA CYS A 118 -6.24 8.46 -0.31
C CYS A 118 -7.08 9.61 0.26
N HIS A 119 -7.59 9.48 1.49
CA HIS A 119 -8.32 10.54 2.17
C HIS A 119 -7.42 11.74 2.48
N LEU A 120 -6.21 11.51 2.97
CA LEU A 120 -5.22 12.57 3.17
C LEU A 120 -4.89 13.31 1.86
N GLY A 121 -4.67 12.58 0.77
CA GLY A 121 -4.40 13.17 -0.55
C GLY A 121 -5.52 14.05 -1.10
N ARG A 122 -6.78 13.76 -0.74
CA ARG A 122 -7.93 14.60 -1.12
C ARG A 122 -8.00 15.93 -0.37
N SER A 123 -7.25 16.08 0.72
CA SER A 123 -7.22 17.30 1.52
C SER A 123 -6.27 18.37 0.96
N PHE A 124 -5.52 18.05 -0.10
CA PHE A 124 -4.69 19.01 -0.83
C PHE A 124 -5.51 19.84 -1.82
N GLU A 125 -5.02 21.03 -2.15
CA GLU A 125 -5.59 21.89 -3.18
C GLU A 125 -4.52 22.18 -4.27
N PRO A 126 -4.67 21.65 -5.49
CA PRO A 126 -5.69 20.69 -5.92
C PRO A 126 -5.50 19.29 -5.29
N PRO A 127 -6.54 18.45 -5.22
CA PRO A 127 -6.44 17.08 -4.71
C PRO A 127 -5.36 16.26 -5.42
N LEU A 128 -4.56 15.52 -4.64
CA LEU A 128 -3.52 14.65 -5.20
C LEU A 128 -4.14 13.39 -5.82
N GLN A 129 -3.66 13.05 -7.02
CA GLN A 129 -3.86 11.73 -7.60
C GLN A 129 -2.80 10.78 -7.05
N ILE A 130 -3.22 9.77 -6.30
CA ILE A 130 -2.38 8.85 -5.54
C ILE A 130 -2.77 7.44 -5.92
N ARG A 131 -1.75 6.60 -6.11
CA ARG A 131 -1.87 5.16 -6.22
C ARG A 131 -1.31 4.53 -4.95
N CYS A 132 -2.08 3.64 -4.34
CA CYS A 132 -1.64 2.77 -3.27
C CYS A 132 -1.58 1.32 -3.78
N ILE A 133 -0.53 0.60 -3.42
CA ILE A 133 -0.34 -0.81 -3.76
C ILE A 133 -0.20 -1.56 -2.43
N VAL A 134 -1.04 -2.56 -2.24
CA VAL A 134 -1.00 -3.48 -1.10
C VAL A 134 -0.67 -4.86 -1.64
N SER A 135 0.29 -5.54 -1.04
CA SER A 135 0.53 -6.94 -1.32
C SER A 135 0.69 -7.75 -0.04
N ALA A 136 0.35 -9.03 -0.09
CA ALA A 136 0.71 -10.02 0.91
C ALA A 136 1.11 -11.32 0.24
N SER A 137 2.19 -11.93 0.72
CA SER A 137 2.70 -13.23 0.30
C SER A 137 2.91 -14.11 1.53
N THR A 138 3.49 -15.29 1.34
CA THR A 138 3.89 -16.14 2.47
C THR A 138 5.02 -15.54 3.31
N THR A 139 5.78 -14.56 2.79
CA THR A 139 6.99 -14.06 3.47
C THR A 139 6.85 -12.64 4.02
N ASN A 140 5.94 -11.83 3.47
CA ASN A 140 5.73 -10.45 3.93
C ASN A 140 4.36 -9.89 3.49
N GLY A 141 3.98 -8.76 4.09
CA GLY A 141 2.98 -7.85 3.57
C GLY A 141 3.60 -6.50 3.28
N THR A 142 3.35 -5.91 2.11
CA THR A 142 3.87 -4.59 1.78
C THR A 142 2.76 -3.61 1.46
N PHE A 143 2.96 -2.36 1.88
CA PHE A 143 2.18 -1.21 1.45
C PHE A 143 3.11 -0.19 0.81
N ARG A 144 2.70 0.34 -0.35
CA ARG A 144 3.41 1.41 -1.05
C ARG A 144 2.42 2.45 -1.54
N PHE A 145 2.84 3.70 -1.63
CA PHE A 145 2.07 4.71 -2.34
C PHE A 145 2.95 5.73 -3.06
N HIS A 146 2.41 6.27 -4.14
CA HIS A 146 3.07 7.25 -4.98
C HIS A 146 2.04 8.15 -5.67
N ARG A 147 2.46 9.28 -6.27
CA ARG A 147 1.54 10.06 -7.11
C ARG A 147 1.38 9.42 -8.46
N ILE A 148 0.17 9.50 -9.01
CA ILE A 148 -0.10 9.10 -10.38
C ILE A 148 0.45 10.19 -11.31
N ARG A 149 1.31 9.79 -12.25
CA ARG A 149 1.89 10.66 -13.28
C ARG A 149 1.81 9.95 -14.63
N ALA A 150 1.57 10.71 -15.69
CA ALA A 150 1.53 10.17 -17.04
C ALA A 150 2.88 9.50 -17.39
N GLY A 151 2.82 8.28 -17.92
CA GLY A 151 4.01 7.53 -18.33
C GLY A 151 4.82 6.86 -17.21
N GLN A 152 4.39 6.96 -15.94
CA GLN A 152 5.06 6.30 -14.82
C GLN A 152 4.15 5.23 -14.21
N GLN A 153 4.64 3.99 -14.11
CA GLN A 153 3.86 2.86 -13.61
C GLN A 153 4.76 1.84 -12.92
N GLU A 154 4.41 1.48 -11.69
CA GLU A 154 5.21 0.56 -10.85
C GLU A 154 4.68 -0.89 -10.84
N HIS A 155 3.52 -1.18 -11.45
CA HIS A 155 2.95 -2.52 -11.43
C HIS A 155 2.43 -2.92 -12.80
N ASN A 156 2.38 -4.23 -13.07
CA ASN A 156 1.75 -4.75 -14.28
C ASN A 156 0.23 -4.48 -14.23
N PRO A 157 -0.39 -3.85 -15.24
CA PRO A 157 -1.84 -3.55 -15.21
C PRO A 157 -2.71 -4.82 -15.11
N ASP A 158 -2.18 -5.96 -15.53
CA ASP A 158 -2.77 -7.29 -15.33
C ASP A 158 -2.26 -7.87 -14.00
N LEU A 159 -3.04 -7.67 -12.93
CA LEU A 159 -2.64 -8.05 -11.56
C LEU A 159 -2.55 -9.58 -11.38
N ASP A 160 -3.21 -10.38 -12.23
CA ASP A 160 -3.19 -11.84 -12.14
C ASP A 160 -1.86 -12.44 -12.64
N ARG A 161 -0.98 -11.62 -13.22
CA ARG A 161 0.42 -12.03 -13.52
C ARG A 161 1.27 -12.19 -12.27
N TYR A 162 0.86 -11.61 -11.15
CA TYR A 162 1.49 -11.81 -9.86
C TYR A 162 0.95 -13.10 -9.25
N THR A 163 1.70 -14.19 -9.44
CA THR A 163 1.27 -15.54 -9.06
C THR A 163 1.61 -15.90 -7.62
N VAL A 164 2.50 -15.14 -6.98
CA VAL A 164 2.96 -15.38 -5.59
C VAL A 164 2.22 -14.43 -4.64
N GLU A 165 2.08 -13.17 -5.03
CA GLU A 165 1.49 -12.13 -4.20
C GLU A 165 -0.02 -12.06 -4.38
N LYS A 166 -0.72 -11.82 -3.28
CA LYS A 166 -2.09 -11.33 -3.28
C LYS A 166 -2.01 -9.82 -3.34
N MET A 167 -2.56 -9.19 -4.37
CA MET A 167 -2.36 -7.76 -4.59
C MET A 167 -3.66 -6.97 -4.70
N ILE A 168 -3.60 -5.72 -4.23
CA ILE A 168 -4.65 -4.71 -4.32
C ILE A 168 -4.01 -3.41 -4.80
N VAL A 169 -4.62 -2.76 -5.79
CA VAL A 169 -4.26 -1.42 -6.26
C VAL A 169 -5.45 -0.48 -6.06
N ILE A 170 -5.20 0.67 -5.43
CA ILE A 170 -6.19 1.69 -5.16
C ILE A 170 -5.73 3.02 -5.76
N ASP A 171 -6.52 3.62 -6.63
CA ASP A 171 -6.19 4.92 -7.25
C ASP A 171 -7.19 6.01 -6.83
N THR A 172 -6.68 7.22 -6.61
CA THR A 172 -7.47 8.46 -6.61
C THR A 172 -7.27 9.19 -7.93
N GLY A 173 -8.35 9.39 -8.68
CA GLY A 173 -8.30 10.09 -9.98
C GLY A 173 -8.90 9.25 -11.09
N SER A 174 -8.76 9.73 -12.33
CA SER A 174 -8.97 8.90 -13.51
C SER A 174 -7.62 8.29 -13.89
N PRO A 175 -7.58 7.06 -14.44
CA PRO A 175 -6.36 6.56 -15.06
C PRO A 175 -5.91 7.61 -16.08
N SER A 176 -4.70 8.11 -15.94
CA SER A 176 -4.11 8.98 -16.96
C SER A 176 -4.04 8.17 -18.25
N SER A 177 -4.88 8.53 -19.21
CA SER A 177 -4.91 8.04 -20.59
C SER A 177 -3.59 8.30 -21.31
#